data_AF-A0A428VXQ0-F1
#
_entry.id   AF-A0A428VXQ0-F1
#
_cell.length_a   1.000
_cell.length_b   1.000
_cell.length_c   1.000
_cell.angle_alpha   90.00
_cell.angle_beta   90.00
_cell.angle_gamma   90.00
#
_symmetry.space_group_name_H-M   'P 1'
#
loop_
_entity.id
_entity.type
_entity.pdbx_description
1 polymer ?
#
loop_
_entity_poly.entity_id
_entity_poly.type
_entity_poly.pdbx_seq_one_letter_code
_entity_poly.pdbx_strand_id
1 'polypeptide(L)'
;MSHRRVNKRTGAIAAASAAALAGAVILLPNANASDEKEATPRTFAGPAAAKTGTALAADLGADAAGWYFDGESGRLVMNVLDEEAAETARAKGAEARIVDNSMTELKAATRTLGDKASIPGTAWSIDPKTNKVSVLADRTVTGDKLAALEQATDGMAGLVTVKRSQGEFKPFADGGDAIFGGGSRCSLGFNVDVNGAPGFLTAGHCGNIAAAWTNDQAGAEPLGTTAESVFPVGDFALVMYDDPATEAPSTVDLQDGTTQEITEAAEASVGMAVQRSGSTTGLSDGTVTGLNATVNYGNGDIVNGLIQTDVCAEPGDSGGAMFSGNAAVGLTSGGSGDCTVGGETFFQPVTTALQAVGATIGAGGAGAGGEAGQGAGAGDEAGAGGEAGDGAAGEEAGDAGDIGAGDEGFGEEDGFGGSADGRAGHGARDDSTDTRTGHRS
;
A
#
# COMPACT_ATOMS: atom_id res chain seq x y z
N MET A 1 107.09 11.79 2.79
CA MET A 1 106.56 13.15 3.05
C MET A 1 105.04 13.06 2.89
N SER A 2 104.12 13.59 3.70
CA SER A 2 104.09 14.21 5.04
C SER A 2 102.59 14.30 5.44
N HIS A 3 102.10 14.30 6.69
CA HIS A 3 102.67 14.34 8.05
C HIS A 3 101.82 13.44 9.02
N ARG A 4 102.27 12.98 10.20
CA ARG A 4 102.33 13.67 11.53
C ARG A 4 100.96 14.27 11.95
N ARG A 5 100.39 14.02 13.14
CA ARG A 5 100.99 13.69 14.46
C ARG A 5 100.08 12.81 15.33
N VAL A 6 100.70 11.98 16.17
CA VAL A 6 100.10 11.52 17.45
C VAL A 6 100.24 12.64 18.49
N ASN A 7 99.30 12.76 19.42
CA ASN A 7 99.59 13.41 20.70
C ASN A 7 98.93 12.65 21.86
N LYS A 8 99.77 12.13 22.77
CA LYS A 8 99.38 11.61 24.08
C LYS A 8 99.46 12.75 25.12
N ARG A 9 98.53 12.78 26.07
CA ARG A 9 98.61 13.37 27.43
C ARG A 9 97.31 12.94 28.13
N THR A 10 97.25 11.94 29.01
CA THR A 10 97.98 11.69 30.27
C THR A 10 97.52 12.61 31.41
N GLY A 11 96.97 12.00 32.47
CA GLY A 11 96.60 12.63 33.74
C GLY A 11 95.08 12.60 34.00
N ALA A 12 94.57 12.27 35.19
CA ALA A 12 95.23 11.66 36.36
C ALA A 12 94.18 10.93 37.22
N ILE A 13 94.64 10.08 38.14
CA ILE A 13 93.80 9.28 39.04
C ILE A 13 93.27 10.14 40.18
N ALA A 14 91.98 10.04 40.48
CA ALA A 14 91.43 10.29 41.82
C ALA A 14 90.17 9.44 42.01
N ALA A 15 90.24 8.44 42.89
CA ALA A 15 89.08 7.67 43.33
C ALA A 15 88.58 8.21 44.67
N ALA A 16 87.28 8.43 44.81
CA ALA A 16 86.63 8.69 46.08
C ALA A 16 85.25 8.02 46.10
N SER A 17 85.14 6.98 46.91
CA SER A 17 84.04 6.04 47.07
C SER A 17 82.73 6.66 47.60
N ALA A 18 81.57 6.19 47.12
CA ALA A 18 80.38 5.96 47.95
C ALA A 18 79.33 5.04 47.28
N ALA A 19 79.16 3.85 47.86
CA ALA A 19 78.05 2.89 47.80
C ALA A 19 76.86 3.07 46.82
N ALA A 20 76.64 2.05 45.97
CA ALA A 20 75.42 1.22 45.98
C ALA A 20 75.71 -0.15 45.33
N LEU A 21 75.15 -1.23 45.89
CA LEU A 21 75.38 -2.62 45.44
C LEU A 21 74.27 -3.13 44.51
N ALA A 22 74.69 -3.89 43.49
CA ALA A 22 74.03 -5.03 42.85
C ALA A 22 72.54 -4.95 42.42
N GLY A 23 72.28 -5.25 41.15
CA GLY A 23 70.91 -5.51 40.66
C GLY A 23 70.77 -5.56 39.14
N ALA A 24 71.43 -6.49 38.46
CA ALA A 24 71.12 -6.76 37.05
C ALA A 24 69.84 -7.63 37.00
N VAL A 25 68.75 -7.07 36.49
CA VAL A 25 67.51 -7.81 36.21
C VAL A 25 67.10 -7.55 34.76
N ILE A 26 66.73 -8.63 34.07
CA ILE A 26 66.29 -8.64 32.68
C ILE A 26 64.96 -7.87 32.58
N LEU A 27 64.90 -6.85 31.73
CA LEU A 27 63.64 -6.25 31.32
C LEU A 27 63.15 -6.91 30.02
N LEU A 28 62.03 -7.62 30.17
CA LEU A 28 61.20 -8.16 29.09
C LEU A 28 60.64 -7.01 28.22
N PRO A 29 60.21 -7.27 26.97
CA PRO A 29 59.56 -6.25 26.16
C PRO A 29 58.31 -5.71 26.86
N ASN A 30 58.10 -4.40 26.74
CA ASN A 30 56.97 -3.71 27.35
C ASN A 30 55.65 -4.36 26.95
N ALA A 31 54.98 -4.98 27.92
CA ALA A 31 53.55 -5.22 27.83
C ALA A 31 52.88 -3.84 27.87
N ASN A 32 52.52 -3.32 26.69
CA ASN A 32 51.60 -2.21 26.61
C ASN A 32 50.23 -2.74 27.03
N ALA A 33 49.94 -2.62 28.33
CA ALA A 33 48.56 -2.47 28.78
C ALA A 33 48.07 -1.16 28.15
N SER A 34 47.51 -1.26 26.95
CA SER A 34 46.78 -0.17 26.34
C SER A 34 45.63 0.15 27.28
N ASP A 35 45.45 1.42 27.64
CA ASP A 35 44.21 1.84 28.31
C ASP A 35 43.05 1.34 27.43
N GLU A 36 42.19 0.47 27.98
CA GLU A 36 40.97 -0.01 27.34
C GLU A 36 39.98 1.14 27.28
N LYS A 37 40.26 2.05 26.36
CA LYS A 37 39.41 3.16 26.01
C LYS A 37 38.20 2.57 25.30
N GLU A 38 37.15 2.32 26.07
CA GLU A 38 35.84 1.86 25.57
C GLU A 38 35.55 2.54 24.23
N ALA A 39 35.35 1.71 23.19
CA ALA A 39 35.16 2.21 21.85
C ALA A 39 33.85 3.01 21.81
N THR A 40 33.96 4.34 21.85
CA THR A 40 32.80 5.25 21.82
C THR A 40 31.93 4.91 20.60
N PRO A 41 30.63 4.61 20.78
CA PRO A 41 29.74 4.26 19.67
C PRO A 41 29.83 5.28 18.54
N ARG A 42 29.89 4.79 17.30
CA ARG A 42 29.95 5.67 16.13
C ARG A 42 28.56 6.19 15.81
N THR A 43 28.51 7.38 15.22
CA THR A 43 27.32 7.86 14.53
C THR A 43 27.27 7.31 13.10
N PHE A 44 26.07 7.07 12.61
CA PHE A 44 25.78 6.49 11.31
C PHE A 44 24.68 7.29 10.61
N ALA A 45 24.69 7.31 9.28
CA ALA A 45 23.49 7.57 8.50
C ALA A 45 22.62 6.29 8.45
N GLY A 46 21.29 6.42 8.42
CA GLY A 46 20.34 5.29 8.49
C GLY A 46 20.68 4.09 7.59
N PRO A 47 20.94 4.27 6.27
CA PRO A 47 21.32 3.16 5.39
C PRO A 47 22.65 2.47 5.76
N ALA A 48 23.61 3.23 6.31
CA ALA A 48 24.87 2.68 6.80
C ALA A 48 24.68 1.90 8.10
N ALA A 49 23.85 2.42 9.03
CA ALA A 49 23.46 1.71 10.24
C ALA A 49 22.78 0.39 9.91
N ALA A 50 21.86 0.37 8.94
CA ALA A 50 21.17 -0.85 8.52
C ALA A 50 22.12 -1.91 7.94
N LYS A 51 23.05 -1.50 7.07
CA LYS A 51 24.08 -2.41 6.53
C LYS A 51 24.98 -2.99 7.63
N THR A 52 25.44 -2.15 8.56
CA THR A 52 26.30 -2.60 9.68
C THR A 52 25.53 -3.46 10.68
N GLY A 53 24.28 -3.11 11.01
CA GLY A 53 23.42 -3.86 11.92
C GLY A 53 23.12 -5.27 11.41
N THR A 54 22.71 -5.41 10.15
CA THR A 54 22.47 -6.73 9.52
C THR A 54 23.74 -7.58 9.46
N ALA A 55 24.89 -7.00 9.10
CA ALA A 55 26.16 -7.73 9.06
C ALA A 55 26.60 -8.19 10.46
N LEU A 56 26.51 -7.31 11.47
CA LEU A 56 26.86 -7.63 12.85
C LEU A 56 25.90 -8.68 13.45
N ALA A 57 24.60 -8.63 13.14
CA ALA A 57 23.65 -9.66 13.57
C ALA A 57 23.94 -11.03 12.93
N ALA A 58 24.46 -11.06 11.69
CA ALA A 58 24.90 -12.29 11.04
C ALA A 58 26.22 -12.82 11.65
N ASP A 59 27.18 -11.93 11.95
CA ASP A 59 28.45 -12.28 12.62
C ASP A 59 28.20 -12.87 14.03
N LEU A 60 27.25 -12.31 14.78
CA LEU A 60 26.88 -12.71 16.15
C LEU A 60 25.94 -13.93 16.23
N GLY A 61 25.26 -14.27 15.14
CA GLY A 61 24.42 -15.48 15.06
C GLY A 61 23.31 -15.54 16.12
N ALA A 62 23.41 -16.50 17.05
CA ALA A 62 22.41 -16.74 18.09
C ALA A 62 22.42 -15.69 19.21
N ASP A 63 23.56 -15.03 19.41
CA ASP A 63 23.81 -14.13 20.53
C ASP A 63 23.32 -12.69 20.22
N ALA A 64 22.82 -12.45 19.00
CA ALA A 64 22.13 -11.23 18.59
C ALA A 64 20.63 -11.27 18.94
N ALA A 65 20.21 -10.35 19.80
CA ALA A 65 18.82 -10.17 20.26
C ALA A 65 18.07 -9.06 19.48
N GLY A 66 18.45 -8.86 18.21
CA GLY A 66 17.92 -7.81 17.33
C GLY A 66 18.68 -6.49 17.42
N TRP A 67 18.42 -5.55 16.50
CA TRP A 67 19.06 -4.23 16.47
C TRP A 67 18.10 -3.15 16.02
N TYR A 68 18.44 -1.89 16.30
CA TYR A 68 17.72 -0.73 15.78
C TYR A 68 18.67 0.45 15.53
N PHE A 69 18.24 1.35 14.65
CA PHE A 69 18.85 2.67 14.52
C PHE A 69 18.09 3.66 15.41
N ASP A 70 18.83 4.36 16.26
CA ASP A 70 18.32 5.54 16.96
C ASP A 70 18.63 6.78 16.12
N GLY A 71 17.59 7.35 15.50
CA GLY A 71 17.71 8.55 14.67
C GLY A 71 18.00 9.83 15.44
N GLU A 72 17.74 9.89 16.75
CA GLU A 72 17.98 11.08 17.57
C GLU A 72 19.47 11.20 17.93
N SER A 73 20.09 10.11 18.39
CA SER A 73 21.53 10.05 18.65
C SER A 73 22.38 9.69 17.43
N GLY A 74 21.76 9.25 16.33
CA GLY A 74 22.42 8.75 15.12
C GLY A 74 23.15 7.42 15.33
N ARG A 75 22.78 6.61 16.34
CA ARG A 75 23.52 5.40 16.73
C ARG A 75 22.85 4.12 16.22
N LEU A 76 23.68 3.14 15.87
CA LEU A 76 23.25 1.76 15.72
C LEU A 76 23.31 1.09 17.11
N VAL A 77 22.17 0.63 17.63
CA VAL A 77 22.08 -0.15 18.87
C VAL A 77 21.90 -1.63 18.51
N MET A 78 22.82 -2.47 19.00
CA MET A 78 22.75 -3.92 18.87
C MET A 78 22.38 -4.53 20.22
N ASN A 79 21.28 -5.27 20.28
CA ASN A 79 20.96 -6.06 21.45
C ASN A 79 21.73 -7.37 21.41
N VAL A 80 22.27 -7.79 22.55
CA VAL A 80 23.07 -9.01 22.69
C VAL A 80 22.70 -9.75 23.97
N LEU A 81 23.11 -11.02 24.08
CA LEU A 81 22.80 -11.86 25.24
C LEU A 81 23.90 -11.89 26.31
N ASP A 82 25.14 -11.52 25.96
CA ASP A 82 26.28 -11.49 26.87
C ASP A 82 27.30 -10.40 26.51
N GLU A 83 28.37 -10.31 27.32
CA GLU A 83 29.42 -9.31 27.17
C GLU A 83 30.40 -9.62 26.02
N GLU A 84 30.59 -10.88 25.61
CA GLU A 84 31.48 -11.26 24.50
C GLU A 84 30.87 -10.82 23.15
N ALA A 85 29.56 -11.02 23.01
CA ALA A 85 28.77 -10.44 21.93
C ALA A 85 28.74 -8.91 22.00
N ALA A 86 28.70 -8.32 23.21
CA ALA A 86 28.75 -6.87 23.40
C ALA A 86 30.08 -6.25 22.95
N GLU A 87 31.21 -6.83 23.31
CA GLU A 87 32.55 -6.43 22.84
C GLU A 87 32.64 -6.49 21.32
N THR A 88 32.17 -7.59 20.71
CA THR A 88 32.12 -7.76 19.26
C THR A 88 31.29 -6.66 18.59
N ALA A 89 30.14 -6.29 19.15
CA ALA A 89 29.30 -5.20 18.68
C ALA A 89 29.99 -3.82 18.79
N ARG A 90 30.58 -3.51 19.96
CA ARG A 90 31.32 -2.26 20.19
C ARG A 90 32.54 -2.13 19.27
N ALA A 91 33.24 -3.23 18.97
CA ALA A 91 34.37 -3.24 18.04
C ALA A 91 33.97 -2.86 16.59
N LYS A 92 32.75 -3.22 16.16
CA LYS A 92 32.19 -2.76 14.87
C LYS A 92 31.66 -1.31 14.92
N GLY A 93 31.56 -0.72 16.11
CA GLY A 93 31.15 0.66 16.35
C GLY A 93 29.67 0.84 16.71
N ALA A 94 28.94 -0.26 16.97
CA ALA A 94 27.58 -0.21 17.49
C ALA A 94 27.59 0.06 19.00
N GLU A 95 26.49 0.62 19.52
CA GLU A 95 26.20 0.62 20.95
C GLU A 95 25.62 -0.76 21.32
N ALA A 96 26.33 -1.50 22.17
CA ALA A 96 25.88 -2.80 22.63
C ALA A 96 24.96 -2.66 23.85
N ARG A 97 23.84 -3.37 23.85
CA ARG A 97 22.93 -3.48 24.99
C ARG A 97 22.65 -4.95 25.30
N ILE A 98 23.06 -5.40 26.48
CA ILE A 98 22.68 -6.74 26.96
C ILE A 98 21.18 -6.73 27.30
N VAL A 99 20.45 -7.76 26.89
CA VAL A 99 19.00 -7.89 27.07
C VAL A 99 18.60 -9.32 27.43
N ASP A 100 17.42 -9.48 28.04
CA ASP A 100 16.99 -10.76 28.61
C ASP A 100 16.43 -11.75 27.58
N ASN A 101 15.77 -11.27 26.50
CA ASN A 101 15.06 -12.15 25.56
C ASN A 101 15.84 -12.34 24.24
N SER A 102 16.12 -13.59 23.86
CA SER A 102 16.73 -13.91 22.57
C SER A 102 15.78 -13.75 21.39
N MET A 103 16.34 -13.55 20.17
CA MET A 103 15.52 -13.59 18.94
C MET A 103 14.82 -14.94 18.74
N THR A 104 15.33 -16.03 19.32
CA THR A 104 14.70 -17.36 19.27
C THR A 104 13.42 -17.39 20.10
N GLU A 105 13.44 -16.85 21.31
CA GLU A 105 12.27 -16.76 22.20
C GLU A 105 11.24 -15.77 21.67
N LEU A 106 11.67 -14.60 21.18
CA LEU A 106 10.77 -13.61 20.57
C LEU A 106 10.06 -14.21 19.33
N LYS A 107 10.77 -14.98 18.48
CA LYS A 107 10.17 -15.72 17.36
C LYS A 107 9.32 -16.93 17.80
N ALA A 108 9.49 -17.46 19.01
CA ALA A 108 8.61 -18.49 19.55
C ALA A 108 7.30 -17.89 20.08
N ALA A 109 7.38 -16.71 20.70
CA ALA A 109 6.21 -15.93 21.12
C ALA A 109 5.35 -15.49 19.93
N THR A 110 5.93 -14.97 18.83
CA THR A 110 5.15 -14.61 17.63
C THR A 110 4.46 -15.80 16.96
N ARG A 111 5.08 -16.99 16.97
CA ARG A 111 4.42 -18.22 16.50
C ARG A 111 3.27 -18.64 17.41
N THR A 112 3.47 -18.57 18.73
CA THR A 112 2.42 -18.87 19.72
C THR A 112 1.21 -17.95 19.58
N LEU A 113 1.44 -16.67 19.26
CA LEU A 113 0.37 -15.71 18.93
C LEU A 113 -0.36 -16.08 17.63
N GLY A 114 0.35 -16.47 16.57
CA GLY A 114 -0.29 -16.98 15.35
C GLY A 114 -1.16 -18.21 15.60
N ASP A 115 -0.64 -19.19 16.33
CA ASP A 115 -1.31 -20.47 16.60
C ASP A 115 -2.53 -20.36 17.54
N LYS A 116 -2.50 -19.40 18.49
CA LYS A 116 -3.48 -19.32 19.61
C LYS A 116 -4.26 -18.01 19.70
N ALA A 117 -3.82 -16.95 19.04
CA ALA A 117 -4.36 -15.60 19.11
C ALA A 117 -4.60 -14.99 17.72
N SER A 118 -4.91 -15.79 16.71
CA SER A 118 -5.43 -15.33 15.41
C SER A 118 -6.84 -14.74 15.56
N ILE A 119 -6.93 -13.62 16.27
CA ILE A 119 -8.16 -12.92 16.66
C ILE A 119 -8.28 -11.67 15.78
N PRO A 120 -9.35 -11.50 14.99
CA PRO A 120 -9.57 -10.30 14.20
C PRO A 120 -9.53 -9.04 15.06
N GLY A 121 -8.76 -8.04 14.61
CA GLY A 121 -8.43 -6.83 15.37
C GLY A 121 -7.14 -6.92 16.19
N THR A 122 -6.30 -7.93 16.00
CA THR A 122 -4.97 -8.03 16.65
C THR A 122 -3.82 -8.02 15.65
N ALA A 123 -2.68 -7.45 16.06
CA ALA A 123 -1.43 -7.43 15.30
C ALA A 123 -0.24 -7.59 16.24
N TRP A 124 0.88 -8.16 15.79
CA TRP A 124 2.07 -8.32 16.63
C TRP A 124 3.39 -8.15 15.85
N SER A 125 4.37 -7.55 16.52
CA SER A 125 5.71 -7.34 15.97
C SER A 125 6.79 -7.52 17.03
N ILE A 126 8.01 -7.87 16.62
CA ILE A 126 9.17 -7.85 17.52
C ILE A 126 9.69 -6.41 17.58
N ASP A 127 9.68 -5.80 18.76
CA ASP A 127 10.23 -4.48 19.02
C ASP A 127 11.66 -4.61 19.60
N PRO A 128 12.72 -4.36 18.81
CA PRO A 128 14.09 -4.41 19.30
C PRO A 128 14.42 -3.27 20.27
N LYS A 129 13.64 -2.18 20.37
CA LYS A 129 13.87 -1.13 21.37
C LYS A 129 13.47 -1.61 22.76
N THR A 130 12.31 -2.26 22.91
CA THR A 130 11.90 -2.85 24.20
C THR A 130 12.38 -4.28 24.43
N ASN A 131 12.96 -4.93 23.41
CA ASN A 131 13.34 -6.36 23.41
C ASN A 131 12.16 -7.28 23.75
N LYS A 132 10.98 -6.98 23.17
CA LYS A 132 9.72 -7.71 23.41
C LYS A 132 8.92 -7.86 22.14
N VAL A 133 7.93 -8.75 22.16
CA VAL A 133 6.86 -8.76 21.17
C VAL A 133 5.80 -7.74 21.59
N SER A 134 5.62 -6.68 20.80
CA SER A 134 4.52 -5.72 20.98
C SER A 134 3.28 -6.26 20.28
N VAL A 135 2.24 -6.57 21.05
CA VAL A 135 0.92 -6.91 20.54
C VAL A 135 0.04 -5.67 20.61
N LEU A 136 -0.62 -5.33 19.51
CA LEU A 136 -1.68 -4.33 19.48
C LEU A 136 -3.02 -5.04 19.35
N ALA A 137 -3.99 -4.61 20.16
CA ALA A 137 -5.39 -5.02 20.06
C ALA A 137 -6.25 -3.77 19.84
N ASP A 138 -7.01 -3.79 18.75
CA ASP A 138 -7.83 -2.68 18.29
C ASP A 138 -9.10 -2.48 19.14
N ARG A 139 -9.94 -1.50 18.82
CA ARG A 139 -11.18 -1.21 19.57
C ARG A 139 -12.21 -2.35 19.58
N THR A 140 -12.17 -3.28 18.61
CA THR A 140 -13.13 -4.38 18.47
C THR A 140 -12.82 -5.58 19.36
N VAL A 141 -11.53 -5.77 19.73
CA VAL A 141 -11.07 -6.88 20.57
C VAL A 141 -11.56 -6.67 22.00
N THR A 142 -12.77 -7.13 22.30
CA THR A 142 -13.46 -6.94 23.58
C THR A 142 -14.15 -8.23 24.03
N GLY A 143 -14.57 -8.30 25.30
CA GLY A 143 -15.24 -9.48 25.85
C GLY A 143 -14.41 -10.75 25.66
N ASP A 144 -15.03 -11.80 25.11
CA ASP A 144 -14.40 -13.09 24.86
C ASP A 144 -13.16 -13.01 23.95
N LYS A 145 -13.13 -12.07 22.97
CA LYS A 145 -11.93 -11.83 22.13
C LYS A 145 -10.76 -11.34 22.99
N LEU A 146 -11.02 -10.46 23.96
CA LEU A 146 -9.98 -9.95 24.86
C LEU A 146 -9.52 -11.03 25.85
N ALA A 147 -10.47 -11.79 26.43
CA ALA A 147 -10.13 -12.90 27.33
C ALA A 147 -9.31 -14.00 26.62
N ALA A 148 -9.61 -14.30 25.37
CA ALA A 148 -8.83 -15.23 24.54
C ALA A 148 -7.41 -14.70 24.25
N LEU A 149 -7.28 -13.39 23.97
CA LEU A 149 -5.97 -12.76 23.79
C LEU A 149 -5.15 -12.80 25.09
N GLU A 150 -5.75 -12.43 26.22
CA GLU A 150 -5.12 -12.48 27.54
C GLU A 150 -4.64 -13.90 27.86
N GLN A 151 -5.50 -14.91 27.67
CA GLN A 151 -5.16 -16.33 27.85
C GLN A 151 -4.03 -16.79 26.91
N ALA A 152 -4.03 -16.34 25.64
CA ALA A 152 -2.98 -16.69 24.69
C ALA A 152 -1.64 -16.04 25.04
N THR A 153 -1.65 -14.89 25.72
CA THR A 153 -0.45 -14.23 26.27
C THR A 153 -0.05 -14.69 27.68
N ASP A 154 -0.87 -15.52 28.33
CA ASP A 154 -0.57 -16.06 29.64
C ASP A 154 0.72 -16.89 29.62
N GLY A 155 1.54 -16.75 30.67
CA GLY A 155 2.89 -17.32 30.73
C GLY A 155 3.94 -16.62 29.85
N MET A 156 3.61 -15.67 28.98
CA MET A 156 4.60 -14.87 28.20
C MET A 156 4.97 -13.53 28.86
N ALA A 157 4.83 -13.44 30.18
CA ALA A 157 5.24 -12.27 30.95
C ALA A 157 6.74 -12.00 30.78
N GLY A 158 7.09 -10.76 30.43
CA GLY A 158 8.47 -10.37 30.13
C GLY A 158 8.84 -10.45 28.64
N LEU A 159 8.24 -11.38 27.89
CA LEU A 159 8.40 -11.53 26.43
C LEU A 159 7.41 -10.71 25.62
N VAL A 160 6.15 -10.65 26.05
CA VAL A 160 5.06 -9.97 25.34
C VAL A 160 4.63 -8.70 26.06
N THR A 161 4.19 -7.69 25.32
CA THR A 161 3.48 -6.50 25.85
C THR A 161 2.26 -6.23 25.00
N VAL A 162 1.06 -6.36 25.59
CA VAL A 162 -0.20 -6.02 24.94
C VAL A 162 -0.51 -4.55 25.15
N LYS A 163 -0.89 -3.85 24.06
CA LYS A 163 -1.31 -2.46 24.02
C LYS A 163 -2.67 -2.36 23.33
N ARG A 164 -3.47 -1.37 23.72
CA ARG A 164 -4.74 -1.04 23.06
C ARG A 164 -4.51 0.02 21.99
N SER A 165 -5.02 -0.20 20.79
CA SER A 165 -5.27 0.86 19.82
C SER A 165 -6.68 1.44 20.05
N GLN A 166 -6.86 2.72 19.70
CA GLN A 166 -8.16 3.41 19.72
C GLN A 166 -8.94 3.19 18.41
N GLY A 167 -8.21 2.95 17.31
CA GLY A 167 -8.80 2.61 16.00
C GLY A 167 -9.20 1.13 15.90
N GLU A 168 -9.74 0.78 14.73
CA GLU A 168 -10.01 -0.58 14.27
C GLU A 168 -9.02 -0.93 13.16
N PHE A 169 -8.54 -2.17 13.12
CA PHE A 169 -7.66 -2.61 12.04
C PHE A 169 -8.50 -3.03 10.84
N LYS A 170 -8.44 -2.22 9.79
CA LYS A 170 -9.03 -2.51 8.47
C LYS A 170 -7.91 -2.70 7.46
N PRO A 171 -8.07 -3.58 6.45
CA PRO A 171 -7.34 -3.45 5.21
C PRO A 171 -7.59 -2.05 4.63
N PHE A 172 -6.56 -1.42 4.06
CA PHE A 172 -6.78 -0.29 3.16
C PHE A 172 -7.49 -0.80 1.90
N ALA A 173 -8.32 0.04 1.30
CA ALA A 173 -8.93 -0.26 0.01
C ALA A 173 -8.14 0.52 -1.06
N ASP A 174 -7.38 -0.20 -1.87
CA ASP A 174 -6.52 0.33 -2.93
C ASP A 174 -7.22 0.29 -4.29
N GLY A 175 -6.73 1.06 -5.26
CA GLY A 175 -7.23 0.99 -6.64
C GLY A 175 -7.09 -0.43 -7.20
N GLY A 176 -8.16 -0.97 -7.78
CA GLY A 176 -8.26 -2.37 -8.21
C GLY A 176 -9.07 -3.26 -7.25
N ASP A 177 -9.18 -2.90 -5.96
CA ASP A 177 -9.87 -3.72 -4.96
C ASP A 177 -11.37 -3.89 -5.24
N ALA A 178 -11.91 -5.02 -4.79
CA ALA A 178 -13.34 -5.31 -4.90
C ALA A 178 -14.18 -4.40 -3.99
N ILE A 179 -15.19 -3.76 -4.58
CA ILE A 179 -16.25 -3.05 -3.83
C ILE A 179 -17.60 -3.70 -4.14
N PHE A 180 -18.42 -3.88 -3.12
CA PHE A 180 -19.71 -4.58 -3.21
C PHE A 180 -20.87 -3.65 -2.86
N GLY A 181 -21.90 -3.64 -3.70
CA GLY A 181 -23.03 -2.72 -3.58
C GLY A 181 -24.16 -3.10 -4.54
N GLY A 182 -25.42 -2.88 -4.14
CA GLY A 182 -26.57 -3.17 -5.00
C GLY A 182 -26.73 -4.64 -5.41
N GLY A 183 -26.07 -5.57 -4.72
CA GLY A 183 -25.98 -6.99 -5.11
C GLY A 183 -24.96 -7.29 -6.22
N SER A 184 -24.13 -6.32 -6.59
CA SER A 184 -23.08 -6.44 -7.62
C SER A 184 -21.69 -6.23 -7.02
N ARG A 185 -20.67 -6.64 -7.77
CA ARG A 185 -19.25 -6.31 -7.53
C ARG A 185 -18.79 -5.31 -8.60
N CYS A 186 -18.11 -4.27 -8.16
CA CYS A 186 -17.29 -3.39 -9.00
C CYS A 186 -15.87 -3.34 -8.40
N SER A 187 -15.01 -2.48 -8.95
CA SER A 187 -13.67 -2.23 -8.45
C SER A 187 -13.48 -0.77 -8.04
N LEU A 188 -12.63 -0.52 -7.04
CA LEU A 188 -12.19 0.82 -6.65
C LEU A 188 -11.24 1.36 -7.73
N GLY A 189 -11.36 2.63 -8.08
CA GLY A 189 -10.51 3.31 -9.07
C GLY A 189 -9.30 3.96 -8.41
N PHE A 190 -9.50 5.12 -7.80
CA PHE A 190 -8.43 5.85 -7.11
C PHE A 190 -8.96 6.48 -5.83
N ASN A 191 -8.18 6.39 -4.75
CA ASN A 191 -8.43 7.18 -3.54
C ASN A 191 -8.10 8.65 -3.80
N VAL A 192 -8.96 9.53 -3.31
CA VAL A 192 -8.94 10.98 -3.55
C VAL A 192 -9.22 11.76 -2.28
N ASP A 193 -8.70 12.98 -2.21
CA ASP A 193 -9.12 13.97 -1.22
C ASP A 193 -10.18 14.90 -1.79
N VAL A 194 -11.26 15.09 -1.03
CA VAL A 194 -12.33 16.07 -1.29
C VAL A 194 -12.39 17.05 -0.13
N ASN A 195 -11.62 18.14 -0.22
CA ASN A 195 -11.56 19.21 0.78
C ASN A 195 -11.11 18.74 2.19
N GLY A 196 -10.17 17.81 2.26
CA GLY A 196 -9.70 17.21 3.53
C GLY A 196 -10.49 15.99 4.00
N ALA A 197 -11.47 15.52 3.22
CA ALA A 197 -12.23 14.30 3.49
C ALA A 197 -11.85 13.18 2.50
N PRO A 198 -11.58 11.96 2.96
CA PRO A 198 -11.21 10.85 2.09
C PRO A 198 -12.43 10.34 1.31
N GLY A 199 -12.22 10.09 0.03
CA GLY A 199 -13.16 9.38 -0.84
C GLY A 199 -12.42 8.55 -1.88
N PHE A 200 -13.16 7.90 -2.77
CA PHE A 200 -12.62 7.21 -3.92
C PHE A 200 -13.49 7.37 -5.16
N LEU A 201 -12.85 7.31 -6.33
CA LEU A 201 -13.52 7.25 -7.62
C LEU A 201 -13.79 5.79 -8.01
N THR A 202 -14.93 5.55 -8.67
CA THR A 202 -15.29 4.30 -9.36
C THR A 202 -16.16 4.64 -10.58
N ALA A 203 -16.74 3.66 -11.27
CA ALA A 203 -17.61 3.90 -12.43
C ALA A 203 -19.00 4.45 -12.02
N GLY A 204 -19.62 5.25 -12.89
CA GLY A 204 -20.95 5.84 -12.69
C GLY A 204 -22.07 4.82 -12.81
N HIS A 205 -21.95 3.84 -13.70
CA HIS A 205 -22.90 2.73 -13.76
C HIS A 205 -22.87 1.89 -12.47
N CYS A 206 -21.72 1.81 -11.79
CA CYS A 206 -21.60 1.24 -10.44
C CYS A 206 -22.25 2.15 -9.39
N GLY A 207 -21.95 3.45 -9.39
CA GLY A 207 -22.55 4.41 -8.45
C GLY A 207 -24.09 4.47 -8.53
N ASN A 208 -24.67 4.25 -9.70
CA ASN A 208 -26.12 4.25 -9.90
C ASN A 208 -26.85 3.03 -9.29
N ILE A 209 -26.18 1.88 -9.12
CA ILE A 209 -26.80 0.67 -8.57
C ILE A 209 -26.68 0.54 -7.05
N ALA A 210 -25.84 1.36 -6.40
CA ALA A 210 -25.55 1.26 -4.98
C ALA A 210 -25.40 2.64 -4.32
N ALA A 211 -26.22 2.92 -3.31
CA ALA A 211 -26.04 4.08 -2.45
C ALA A 211 -24.93 3.88 -1.41
N ALA A 212 -24.71 2.64 -0.97
CA ALA A 212 -23.71 2.27 0.04
C ALA A 212 -22.89 1.06 -0.44
N TRP A 213 -21.62 1.04 -0.06
CA TRP A 213 -20.60 0.08 -0.48
C TRP A 213 -19.94 -0.61 0.72
N THR A 214 -19.55 -1.85 0.52
CA THR A 214 -18.80 -2.67 1.49
C THR A 214 -17.53 -3.24 0.85
N ASN A 215 -16.50 -3.51 1.65
CA ASN A 215 -15.27 -4.17 1.15
C ASN A 215 -15.44 -5.70 1.02
N ASP A 216 -16.51 -6.25 1.58
CA ASP A 216 -16.83 -7.67 1.56
C ASP A 216 -18.20 -7.95 0.91
N GLN A 217 -18.34 -9.14 0.32
CA GLN A 217 -19.58 -9.56 -0.35
C GLN A 217 -20.73 -9.87 0.63
N ALA A 218 -20.45 -10.16 1.90
CA ALA A 218 -21.50 -10.45 2.90
C ALA A 218 -22.08 -9.16 3.51
N GLY A 219 -21.46 -8.00 3.26
CA GLY A 219 -21.87 -6.69 3.74
C GLY A 219 -21.61 -6.47 5.24
N ALA A 220 -20.61 -7.17 5.78
CA ALA A 220 -20.19 -7.05 7.18
C ALA A 220 -19.31 -5.81 7.43
N GLU A 221 -18.63 -5.30 6.40
CA GLU A 221 -17.59 -4.27 6.48
C GLU A 221 -17.97 -3.04 5.63
N PRO A 222 -18.74 -2.07 6.18
CA PRO A 222 -19.07 -0.81 5.51
C PRO A 222 -17.83 -0.03 5.10
N LEU A 223 -17.84 0.44 3.86
CA LEU A 223 -16.74 1.16 3.22
C LEU A 223 -17.08 2.64 3.00
N GLY A 224 -18.17 2.92 2.29
CA GLY A 224 -18.52 4.29 1.94
C GLY A 224 -19.88 4.44 1.24
N THR A 225 -20.29 5.69 1.07
CA THR A 225 -21.57 6.11 0.51
C THR A 225 -21.36 6.88 -0.79
N THR A 226 -22.10 6.53 -1.85
CA THR A 226 -22.05 7.24 -3.14
C THR A 226 -22.55 8.68 -2.95
N ALA A 227 -21.67 9.66 -3.17
CA ALA A 227 -21.98 11.08 -3.03
C ALA A 227 -22.39 11.73 -4.36
N GLU A 228 -21.75 11.31 -5.46
CA GLU A 228 -22.08 11.76 -6.81
C GLU A 228 -21.90 10.60 -7.79
N SER A 229 -22.73 10.54 -8.84
CA SER A 229 -22.67 9.52 -9.88
C SER A 229 -23.12 10.12 -11.22
N VAL A 230 -22.31 9.94 -12.26
CA VAL A 230 -22.57 10.43 -13.62
C VAL A 230 -22.52 9.26 -14.58
N PHE A 231 -23.71 8.82 -15.02
CA PHE A 231 -23.91 7.86 -16.10
C PHE A 231 -25.32 8.06 -16.70
N PRO A 232 -25.52 8.00 -18.03
CA PRO A 232 -24.55 7.56 -19.04
C PRO A 232 -23.75 8.66 -19.76
N VAL A 233 -23.90 9.95 -19.44
CA VAL A 233 -23.22 11.03 -20.22
C VAL A 233 -21.68 10.97 -20.08
N GLY A 234 -21.20 10.62 -18.89
CA GLY A 234 -19.86 10.11 -18.59
C GLY A 234 -19.99 8.76 -17.88
N ASP A 235 -18.91 8.25 -17.28
CA ASP A 235 -19.00 7.04 -16.45
C ASP A 235 -18.05 7.09 -15.23
N PHE A 236 -18.37 7.94 -14.26
CA PHE A 236 -17.70 7.98 -12.95
C PHE A 236 -18.69 8.18 -11.80
N ALA A 237 -18.28 7.75 -10.61
CA ALA A 237 -18.91 8.08 -9.34
C ALA A 237 -17.86 8.44 -8.29
N LEU A 238 -18.21 9.36 -7.39
CA LEU A 238 -17.49 9.63 -6.16
C LEU A 238 -18.20 8.92 -5.01
N VAL A 239 -17.46 8.08 -4.29
CA VAL A 239 -17.88 7.46 -3.04
C VAL A 239 -17.06 8.10 -1.92
N MET A 240 -17.74 8.63 -0.90
CA MET A 240 -17.06 9.13 0.31
C MET A 240 -16.96 8.01 1.32
N TYR A 241 -15.80 7.86 1.99
CA TYR A 241 -15.69 6.88 3.07
C TYR A 241 -16.61 7.25 4.24
N ASP A 242 -17.29 6.26 4.81
CA ASP A 242 -18.23 6.48 5.91
C ASP A 242 -17.50 6.88 7.21
N ASP A 243 -16.23 6.49 7.34
CA ASP A 243 -15.32 6.93 8.40
C ASP A 243 -14.38 8.04 7.88
N PRO A 244 -14.56 9.30 8.31
CA PRO A 244 -13.74 10.42 7.85
C PRO A 244 -12.29 10.37 8.37
N ALA A 245 -11.96 9.45 9.28
CA ALA A 245 -10.59 9.20 9.72
C ALA A 245 -9.89 8.09 8.92
N THR A 246 -10.49 7.60 7.84
CA THR A 246 -9.88 6.59 6.95
C THR A 246 -8.60 7.14 6.32
N GLU A 247 -7.45 6.54 6.64
CA GLU A 247 -6.22 6.76 5.89
C GLU A 247 -6.35 6.07 4.53
N ALA A 248 -6.67 6.83 3.49
CA ALA A 248 -6.86 6.36 2.11
C ALA A 248 -5.74 6.89 1.20
N PRO A 249 -4.52 6.31 1.24
CA PRO A 249 -3.45 6.68 0.31
C PRO A 249 -3.90 6.42 -1.14
N SER A 250 -3.44 7.25 -2.07
CA SER A 250 -3.70 7.04 -3.51
C SER A 250 -2.71 5.99 -4.02
N THR A 251 -3.08 4.72 -3.84
CA THR A 251 -2.32 3.54 -4.24
C THR A 251 -3.21 2.61 -5.07
N VAL A 252 -2.59 1.78 -5.91
CA VAL A 252 -3.26 0.76 -6.75
C VAL A 252 -2.64 -0.60 -6.43
N ASP A 253 -3.46 -1.62 -6.16
CA ASP A 253 -2.99 -3.00 -5.97
C ASP A 253 -2.46 -3.54 -7.32
N LEU A 254 -1.23 -4.06 -7.30
CA LEU A 254 -0.60 -4.73 -8.44
C LEU A 254 -0.94 -6.23 -8.50
N GLN A 255 -1.78 -6.70 -7.56
CA GLN A 255 -2.30 -8.07 -7.45
C GLN A 255 -1.22 -9.14 -7.21
N ASP A 256 0.00 -8.73 -6.85
CA ASP A 256 1.11 -9.58 -6.46
C ASP A 256 1.49 -9.44 -4.97
N GLY A 257 0.71 -8.67 -4.21
CA GLY A 257 0.98 -8.30 -2.81
C GLY A 257 1.81 -7.02 -2.65
N THR A 258 1.98 -6.24 -3.72
CA THR A 258 2.57 -4.90 -3.71
C THR A 258 1.64 -3.86 -4.34
N THR A 259 1.89 -2.58 -4.09
CA THR A 259 1.07 -1.48 -4.60
C THR A 259 1.91 -0.46 -5.37
N GLN A 260 1.29 0.20 -6.36
CA GLN A 260 1.83 1.35 -7.07
C GLN A 260 1.29 2.63 -6.44
N GLU A 261 2.19 3.51 -5.98
CA GLU A 261 1.85 4.85 -5.49
C GLU A 261 1.44 5.76 -6.66
N ILE A 262 0.32 6.45 -6.53
CA ILE A 262 -0.23 7.37 -7.51
C ILE A 262 -0.12 8.79 -6.98
N THR A 263 0.74 9.60 -7.59
CA THR A 263 1.09 10.94 -7.10
C THR A 263 0.51 12.05 -7.97
N GLU A 264 0.01 11.72 -9.16
CA GLU A 264 -0.53 12.69 -10.11
C GLU A 264 -1.65 12.08 -10.97
N ALA A 265 -2.39 12.94 -11.68
CA ALA A 265 -3.33 12.53 -12.71
C ALA A 265 -2.87 13.09 -14.07
N ALA A 266 -3.01 12.30 -15.13
CA ALA A 266 -2.52 12.64 -16.47
C ALA A 266 -3.58 12.42 -17.55
N GLU A 267 -3.56 13.28 -18.57
CA GLU A 267 -4.33 13.07 -19.78
C GLU A 267 -3.76 11.89 -20.60
N ALA A 268 -4.64 11.03 -21.10
CA ALA A 268 -4.25 9.94 -21.97
C ALA A 268 -3.74 10.45 -23.34
N SER A 269 -2.79 9.73 -23.94
CA SER A 269 -2.34 9.97 -25.31
C SER A 269 -2.28 8.66 -26.09
N VAL A 270 -2.62 8.68 -27.39
CA VAL A 270 -2.55 7.48 -28.24
C VAL A 270 -1.10 6.99 -28.31
N GLY A 271 -0.89 5.69 -28.02
CA GLY A 271 0.43 5.08 -27.86
C GLY A 271 0.99 5.12 -26.43
N MET A 272 0.28 5.71 -25.46
CA MET A 272 0.63 5.61 -24.04
C MET A 272 0.46 4.16 -23.58
N ALA A 273 1.54 3.58 -23.03
CA ALA A 273 1.46 2.30 -22.32
C ALA A 273 0.74 2.51 -20.99
N VAL A 274 -0.21 1.62 -20.68
CA VAL A 274 -1.07 1.70 -19.50
C VAL A 274 -1.20 0.34 -18.86
N GLN A 275 -1.49 0.34 -17.56
CA GLN A 275 -1.84 -0.83 -16.78
C GLN A 275 -3.24 -0.61 -16.19
N ARG A 276 -4.07 -1.65 -16.13
CA ARG A 276 -5.35 -1.65 -15.42
C ARG A 276 -5.28 -2.63 -14.26
N SER A 277 -5.73 -2.25 -13.07
CA SER A 277 -6.05 -3.17 -11.97
C SER A 277 -7.57 -3.29 -11.77
N GLY A 278 -8.05 -4.44 -11.29
CA GLY A 278 -9.48 -4.73 -11.15
C GLY A 278 -9.77 -6.10 -10.55
N SER A 279 -10.88 -6.20 -9.83
CA SER A 279 -11.20 -7.31 -8.92
C SER A 279 -11.63 -8.63 -9.60
N THR A 280 -11.83 -8.65 -10.92
CA THR A 280 -12.16 -9.87 -11.68
C THR A 280 -10.93 -10.48 -12.31
N THR A 281 -10.18 -9.71 -13.09
CA THR A 281 -9.07 -10.21 -13.92
C THR A 281 -7.69 -9.82 -13.39
N GLY A 282 -7.64 -8.99 -12.34
CA GLY A 282 -6.41 -8.51 -11.73
C GLY A 282 -5.72 -7.43 -12.57
N LEU A 283 -4.38 -7.41 -12.50
CA LEU A 283 -3.54 -6.48 -13.25
C LEU A 283 -3.42 -6.92 -14.72
N SER A 284 -3.56 -6.00 -15.65
CA SER A 284 -3.39 -6.24 -17.09
C SER A 284 -2.78 -5.03 -17.79
N ASP A 285 -1.81 -5.28 -18.67
CA ASP A 285 -1.11 -4.25 -19.42
C ASP A 285 -1.73 -4.03 -20.81
N GLY A 286 -1.51 -2.85 -21.40
CA GLY A 286 -1.88 -2.55 -22.77
C GLY A 286 -1.49 -1.12 -23.19
N THR A 287 -2.16 -0.62 -24.22
CA THR A 287 -1.85 0.66 -24.87
C THR A 287 -3.14 1.43 -25.17
N VAL A 288 -3.08 2.75 -25.03
CA VAL A 288 -4.15 3.64 -25.52
C VAL A 288 -4.16 3.64 -27.05
N THR A 289 -5.25 3.17 -27.65
CA THR A 289 -5.46 3.07 -29.10
C THR A 289 -6.32 4.20 -29.67
N GLY A 290 -7.14 4.85 -28.83
CA GLY A 290 -8.01 5.95 -29.23
C GLY A 290 -8.38 6.87 -28.07
N LEU A 291 -8.87 8.07 -28.40
CA LEU A 291 -9.31 9.11 -27.47
C LEU A 291 -10.64 9.71 -27.95
N ASN A 292 -11.42 10.27 -27.03
CA ASN A 292 -12.75 10.82 -27.30
C ASN A 292 -13.71 9.83 -27.97
N ALA A 293 -13.62 8.55 -27.59
CA ALA A 293 -14.54 7.52 -28.04
C ALA A 293 -15.95 7.79 -27.50
N THR A 294 -16.95 7.49 -28.32
CA THR A 294 -18.36 7.38 -27.92
C THR A 294 -18.74 5.91 -27.96
N VAL A 295 -19.23 5.38 -26.84
CA VAL A 295 -19.67 3.99 -26.72
C VAL A 295 -21.18 3.98 -26.46
N ASN A 296 -21.89 3.12 -27.18
CA ASN A 296 -23.32 2.88 -26.99
C ASN A 296 -23.49 1.47 -26.42
N TYR A 297 -23.76 1.39 -25.12
CA TYR A 297 -23.97 0.13 -24.39
C TYR A 297 -25.37 -0.47 -24.61
N GLY A 298 -26.23 0.18 -25.39
CA GLY A 298 -27.62 -0.18 -25.61
C GLY A 298 -28.58 0.57 -24.69
N ASN A 299 -29.89 0.38 -24.88
CA ASN A 299 -30.97 0.95 -24.04
C ASN A 299 -31.01 2.48 -23.84
N GLY A 300 -30.13 3.25 -24.50
CA GLY A 300 -29.96 4.69 -24.32
C GLY A 300 -28.67 5.08 -23.60
N ASP A 301 -27.89 4.10 -23.12
CA ASP A 301 -26.64 4.31 -22.41
C ASP A 301 -25.50 4.63 -23.39
N ILE A 302 -25.37 5.93 -23.70
CA ILE A 302 -24.36 6.47 -24.63
C ILE A 302 -23.37 7.35 -23.87
N VAL A 303 -22.18 6.81 -23.64
CA VAL A 303 -21.07 7.48 -22.95
C VAL A 303 -20.12 8.11 -23.96
N ASN A 304 -19.62 9.32 -23.67
CA ASN A 304 -18.78 10.11 -24.58
C ASN A 304 -17.46 10.50 -23.91
N GLY A 305 -16.45 10.83 -24.71
CA GLY A 305 -15.16 11.30 -24.19
C GLY A 305 -14.26 10.20 -23.62
N LEU A 306 -14.55 8.93 -23.92
CA LEU A 306 -13.81 7.80 -23.37
C LEU A 306 -12.44 7.61 -24.04
N ILE A 307 -11.52 7.01 -23.29
CA ILE A 307 -10.23 6.51 -23.75
C ILE A 307 -10.46 5.08 -24.26
N GLN A 308 -9.96 4.73 -25.45
CA GLN A 308 -10.01 3.36 -25.99
C GLN A 308 -8.63 2.71 -25.85
N THR A 309 -8.60 1.43 -25.48
CA THR A 309 -7.37 0.64 -25.30
C THR A 309 -7.53 -0.80 -25.82
N ASP A 310 -6.41 -1.50 -25.94
CA ASP A 310 -6.35 -2.97 -26.13
C ASP A 310 -6.18 -3.76 -24.81
N VAL A 311 -6.28 -3.10 -23.65
CA VAL A 311 -6.27 -3.75 -22.33
C VAL A 311 -7.50 -4.63 -22.17
N CYS A 312 -7.36 -5.85 -21.66
CA CYS A 312 -8.50 -6.73 -21.38
C CYS A 312 -9.18 -6.38 -20.04
N ALA A 313 -10.49 -6.59 -19.96
CA ALA A 313 -11.31 -6.45 -18.75
C ALA A 313 -12.55 -7.34 -18.85
N GLU A 314 -13.10 -7.75 -17.70
CA GLU A 314 -14.30 -8.60 -17.60
C GLU A 314 -15.29 -8.02 -16.55
N PRO A 315 -16.56 -8.47 -16.52
CA PRO A 315 -17.55 -7.96 -15.57
C PRO A 315 -17.06 -7.99 -14.11
N GLY A 316 -17.10 -6.83 -13.45
CA GLY A 316 -16.56 -6.60 -12.10
C GLY A 316 -15.25 -5.81 -12.06
N ASP A 317 -14.50 -5.75 -13.16
CA ASP A 317 -13.35 -4.81 -13.29
C ASP A 317 -13.82 -3.35 -13.45
N SER A 318 -15.10 -3.12 -13.74
CA SER A 318 -15.76 -1.81 -13.78
C SER A 318 -15.39 -0.92 -12.60
N GLY A 319 -15.01 0.33 -12.89
CA GLY A 319 -14.50 1.30 -11.93
C GLY A 319 -13.00 1.16 -11.61
N GLY A 320 -12.38 0.02 -11.92
CA GLY A 320 -10.98 -0.28 -11.64
C GLY A 320 -10.00 0.69 -12.27
N ALA A 321 -8.88 0.90 -11.57
CA ALA A 321 -7.83 1.85 -11.89
C ALA A 321 -7.16 1.56 -13.24
N MET A 322 -7.01 2.57 -14.11
CA MET A 322 -6.06 2.56 -15.22
C MET A 322 -5.01 3.66 -15.04
N PHE A 323 -3.74 3.29 -15.05
CA PHE A 323 -2.61 4.13 -14.69
C PHE A 323 -1.41 3.93 -15.62
N SER A 324 -0.45 4.85 -15.57
CA SER A 324 0.84 4.75 -16.26
C SER A 324 1.94 5.18 -15.30
N GLY A 325 2.64 4.22 -14.68
CA GLY A 325 3.58 4.51 -13.60
C GLY A 325 2.87 5.12 -12.39
N ASN A 326 3.28 6.30 -11.97
CA ASN A 326 2.71 7.04 -10.84
C ASN A 326 1.51 7.95 -11.21
N ALA A 327 1.05 7.91 -12.47
CA ALA A 327 -0.03 8.77 -12.97
C ALA A 327 -1.35 8.01 -13.14
N ALA A 328 -2.43 8.50 -12.52
CA ALA A 328 -3.80 8.07 -12.79
C ALA A 328 -4.27 8.56 -14.17
N VAL A 329 -4.86 7.69 -14.98
CA VAL A 329 -5.26 8.00 -16.36
C VAL A 329 -6.77 7.80 -16.57
N GLY A 330 -7.35 6.67 -16.15
CA GLY A 330 -8.75 6.37 -16.39
C GLY A 330 -9.40 5.41 -15.40
N LEU A 331 -10.74 5.37 -15.41
CA LEU A 331 -11.58 4.44 -14.66
C LEU A 331 -12.24 3.48 -15.65
N THR A 332 -12.23 2.17 -15.36
CA THR A 332 -12.77 1.14 -16.28
C THR A 332 -14.29 1.34 -16.47
N SER A 333 -14.73 1.66 -17.69
CA SER A 333 -16.16 1.87 -18.00
C SER A 333 -16.80 0.57 -18.52
N GLY A 334 -16.18 -0.04 -19.53
CA GLY A 334 -16.65 -1.31 -20.08
C GLY A 334 -15.95 -1.62 -21.40
N GLY A 335 -16.24 -2.77 -21.99
CA GLY A 335 -15.54 -3.23 -23.18
C GLY A 335 -16.19 -4.40 -23.89
N SER A 336 -15.43 -5.04 -24.77
CA SER A 336 -15.81 -6.27 -25.47
C SER A 336 -14.62 -7.23 -25.56
N GLY A 337 -14.87 -8.53 -25.61
CA GLY A 337 -13.85 -9.57 -25.51
C GLY A 337 -13.71 -10.12 -24.09
N ASP A 338 -12.57 -10.76 -23.81
CA ASP A 338 -12.20 -11.30 -22.50
C ASP A 338 -10.67 -11.39 -22.36
N CYS A 339 -10.15 -11.72 -21.17
CA CYS A 339 -8.69 -11.83 -20.96
C CYS A 339 -8.07 -13.13 -21.50
N THR A 340 -8.82 -13.97 -22.22
CA THR A 340 -8.33 -15.18 -22.91
C THR A 340 -8.12 -14.96 -24.40
N VAL A 341 -9.01 -14.22 -25.07
CA VAL A 341 -8.94 -13.93 -26.53
C VAL A 341 -8.53 -12.49 -26.85
N GLY A 342 -8.45 -11.62 -25.84
CA GLY A 342 -8.23 -10.18 -26.00
C GLY A 342 -9.54 -9.42 -26.25
N GLY A 343 -9.44 -8.10 -26.32
CA GLY A 343 -10.62 -7.24 -26.39
C GLY A 343 -10.31 -5.77 -26.64
N GLU A 344 -11.37 -4.96 -26.59
CA GLU A 344 -11.29 -3.49 -26.54
C GLU A 344 -11.95 -3.03 -25.25
N THR A 345 -11.24 -2.27 -24.42
CA THR A 345 -11.78 -1.70 -23.17
C THR A 345 -11.70 -0.18 -23.19
N PHE A 346 -12.80 0.44 -22.74
CA PHE A 346 -12.99 1.87 -22.68
C PHE A 346 -12.95 2.39 -21.24
N PHE A 347 -12.35 3.56 -21.06
CA PHE A 347 -12.09 4.16 -19.75
C PHE A 347 -12.53 5.61 -19.71
N GLN A 348 -13.17 6.00 -18.61
CA GLN A 348 -13.51 7.38 -18.30
C GLN A 348 -12.23 8.12 -17.85
N PRO A 349 -11.80 9.23 -18.49
CA PRO A 349 -10.66 10.03 -18.04
C PRO A 349 -10.80 10.44 -16.57
N VAL A 350 -9.75 10.17 -15.77
CA VAL A 350 -9.70 10.52 -14.33
C VAL A 350 -9.67 12.04 -14.13
N THR A 351 -8.96 12.78 -14.99
CA THR A 351 -8.88 14.24 -14.92
C THR A 351 -10.26 14.91 -15.01
N THR A 352 -11.13 14.40 -15.88
CA THR A 352 -12.53 14.83 -16.01
C THR A 352 -13.34 14.51 -14.76
N ALA A 353 -13.20 13.31 -14.18
CA ALA A 353 -13.89 12.91 -12.96
C ALA A 353 -13.46 13.77 -11.75
N LEU A 354 -12.15 13.96 -11.56
CA LEU A 354 -11.58 14.82 -10.51
C LEU A 354 -12.08 16.26 -10.63
N GLN A 355 -12.09 16.82 -11.84
CA GLN A 355 -12.58 18.17 -12.09
C GLN A 355 -14.07 18.31 -11.78
N ALA A 356 -14.89 17.32 -12.15
CA ALA A 356 -16.33 17.36 -11.92
C ALA A 356 -16.69 17.38 -10.43
N VAL A 357 -16.06 16.50 -9.63
CA VAL A 357 -16.39 16.34 -8.20
C VAL A 357 -15.54 17.20 -7.26
N GLY A 358 -14.58 17.97 -7.79
CA GLY A 358 -13.69 18.83 -7.01
C GLY A 358 -12.66 18.06 -6.16
N ALA A 359 -12.25 16.88 -6.62
CA ALA A 359 -11.32 15.97 -5.94
C ALA A 359 -9.86 16.16 -6.36
N THR A 360 -8.92 15.70 -5.52
CA THR A 360 -7.48 15.68 -5.82
C THR A 360 -6.83 14.32 -5.54
N ILE A 361 -5.75 14.01 -6.26
CA ILE A 361 -4.94 12.78 -6.13
C ILE A 361 -3.55 13.14 -5.57
N GLY A 362 -2.89 12.18 -4.91
CA GLY A 362 -1.47 12.27 -4.57
C GLY A 362 -1.09 13.15 -3.37
N ALA A 363 -2.06 13.75 -2.66
CA ALA A 363 -1.80 14.64 -1.51
C ALA A 363 -1.43 13.90 -0.19
N GLY A 364 -1.12 12.60 -0.26
CA GLY A 364 -0.88 11.70 0.87
C GLY A 364 0.47 11.84 1.57
N GLY A 365 0.92 13.05 1.92
CA GLY A 365 1.99 13.23 2.91
C GLY A 365 3.15 14.18 2.56
N ALA A 366 2.88 15.47 2.43
CA ALA A 366 3.91 16.51 2.65
C ALA A 366 3.31 17.74 3.33
N GLY A 367 3.94 18.21 4.41
CA GLY A 367 3.45 19.34 5.20
C GLY A 367 3.57 20.69 4.50
N ALA A 368 2.87 21.69 5.04
CA ALA A 368 2.79 23.04 4.51
C ALA A 368 4.15 23.67 4.14
N GLY A 369 4.26 24.08 2.86
CA GLY A 369 5.38 24.84 2.31
C GLY A 369 4.87 25.76 1.20
N GLY A 370 4.05 26.74 1.56
CA GLY A 370 3.49 27.67 0.57
C GLY A 370 4.51 28.71 0.12
N GLU A 371 4.68 28.86 -1.20
CA GLU A 371 5.29 30.05 -1.79
C GLU A 371 4.58 30.41 -3.10
N ALA A 372 3.72 31.44 -3.02
CA ALA A 372 3.06 32.02 -4.18
C ALA A 372 4.07 32.89 -4.96
N GLY A 373 4.78 32.29 -5.91
CA GLY A 373 5.66 33.01 -6.82
C GLY A 373 4.86 33.83 -7.85
N GLN A 374 4.75 35.14 -7.67
CA GLN A 374 4.18 36.02 -8.69
C GLN A 374 5.02 35.96 -9.98
N GLY A 375 4.39 35.54 -11.09
CA GLY A 375 4.95 35.68 -12.43
C GLY A 375 4.97 37.15 -12.86
N ALA A 376 6.10 37.83 -12.63
CA ALA A 376 6.36 39.13 -13.22
C ALA A 376 6.62 38.98 -14.74
N GLY A 377 6.00 39.85 -15.55
CA GLY A 377 5.97 39.68 -16.99
C GLY A 377 7.19 40.19 -17.77
N ALA A 378 7.42 39.54 -18.90
CA ALA A 378 7.96 40.05 -20.16
C ALA A 378 7.32 39.17 -21.26
N GLY A 379 7.00 39.63 -22.47
CA GLY A 379 7.36 40.86 -23.17
C GLY A 379 7.77 40.46 -24.59
N ASP A 380 7.12 41.05 -25.60
CA ASP A 380 7.23 40.74 -27.05
C ASP A 380 6.63 39.35 -27.45
N GLU A 381 5.80 39.21 -28.50
CA GLU A 381 5.95 39.78 -29.85
C GLU A 381 4.72 40.54 -30.40
N ALA A 382 4.96 41.32 -31.45
CA ALA A 382 3.95 42.08 -32.19
C ALA A 382 3.80 41.59 -33.64
N GLY A 383 2.57 41.47 -34.15
CA GLY A 383 2.33 41.11 -35.55
C GLY A 383 0.87 41.24 -35.99
N ALA A 384 0.56 42.32 -36.72
CA ALA A 384 -0.59 42.57 -37.63
C ALA A 384 -1.83 41.66 -37.48
N GLY A 385 -2.99 42.16 -37.02
CA GLY A 385 -3.89 43.04 -37.79
C GLY A 385 -5.18 42.25 -38.11
N GLY A 386 -6.40 42.78 -38.12
CA GLY A 386 -6.86 44.15 -38.09
C GLY A 386 -8.06 44.26 -39.02
N GLU A 387 -9.28 44.15 -38.50
CA GLU A 387 -10.51 44.76 -39.07
C GLU A 387 -11.67 44.62 -38.07
N ALA A 388 -12.60 45.58 -38.10
CA ALA A 388 -13.73 45.69 -37.17
C ALA A 388 -15.05 45.45 -37.90
N GLY A 389 -16.06 44.95 -37.18
CA GLY A 389 -17.41 44.73 -37.71
C GLY A 389 -18.45 44.69 -36.59
N ASP A 390 -18.99 45.85 -36.24
CA ASP A 390 -20.22 45.95 -35.42
C ASP A 390 -21.41 45.30 -36.14
N GLY A 391 -22.25 44.60 -35.40
CA GLY A 391 -23.48 43.98 -35.89
C GLY A 391 -24.46 43.72 -34.75
N ALA A 392 -25.49 44.57 -34.65
CA ALA A 392 -26.38 44.62 -33.48
C ALA A 392 -27.52 43.58 -33.50
N ALA A 393 -28.01 43.32 -32.30
CA ALA A 393 -29.36 42.92 -31.88
C ALA A 393 -30.40 42.44 -32.92
N GLY A 394 -31.01 41.30 -32.60
CA GLY A 394 -32.28 40.83 -33.17
C GLY A 394 -33.02 39.93 -32.17
N GLU A 395 -33.90 40.52 -31.37
CA GLU A 395 -34.99 39.78 -30.71
C GLU A 395 -36.03 39.36 -31.77
N GLU A 396 -36.73 38.24 -31.55
CA GLU A 396 -38.18 38.06 -31.76
C GLU A 396 -38.57 36.65 -31.31
N ALA A 397 -39.69 36.52 -30.61
CA ALA A 397 -40.27 35.25 -30.20
C ALA A 397 -41.35 34.79 -31.19
N GLY A 398 -41.48 33.48 -31.41
CA GLY A 398 -42.50 32.89 -32.29
C GLY A 398 -43.22 31.74 -31.59
N ASP A 399 -44.54 31.86 -31.47
CA ASP A 399 -45.45 30.98 -30.72
C ASP A 399 -46.13 29.89 -31.59
N ALA A 400 -46.75 28.94 -30.90
CA ALA A 400 -47.83 28.03 -31.33
C ALA A 400 -47.52 26.81 -32.21
N GLY A 401 -47.99 25.64 -31.75
CA GLY A 401 -47.91 24.37 -32.48
C GLY A 401 -48.49 23.14 -31.76
N ASP A 402 -49.60 23.27 -31.01
CA ASP A 402 -50.33 22.12 -30.45
C ASP A 402 -51.15 21.39 -31.53
N ILE A 403 -50.92 20.08 -31.71
CA ILE A 403 -51.89 19.18 -32.35
C ILE A 403 -51.81 17.74 -31.79
N GLY A 404 -52.88 17.32 -31.11
CA GLY A 404 -53.59 16.08 -31.47
C GLY A 404 -53.16 14.77 -30.81
N ALA A 405 -53.89 14.38 -29.76
CA ALA A 405 -54.01 12.98 -29.35
C ALA A 405 -54.89 12.19 -30.34
N GLY A 406 -54.60 10.89 -30.51
CA GLY A 406 -55.39 9.95 -31.30
C GLY A 406 -55.31 8.55 -30.72
N ASP A 407 -56.31 8.19 -29.91
CA ASP A 407 -56.70 6.82 -29.59
C ASP A 407 -57.52 6.26 -30.77
N GLU A 408 -57.41 4.95 -31.03
CA GLU A 408 -58.44 4.03 -31.55
C GLU A 408 -57.80 2.63 -31.69
N GLY A 409 -58.53 1.58 -31.28
CA GLY A 409 -58.00 0.21 -31.17
C GLY A 409 -58.73 -0.84 -32.02
N PHE A 410 -58.73 -2.08 -31.50
CA PHE A 410 -59.37 -3.31 -32.00
C PHE A 410 -58.72 -4.05 -33.18
N GLY A 411 -58.60 -5.38 -33.01
CA GLY A 411 -58.01 -6.30 -33.98
C GLY A 411 -57.67 -7.68 -33.40
N GLU A 412 -58.65 -8.34 -32.77
CA GLU A 412 -58.54 -9.71 -32.22
C GLU A 412 -59.38 -10.66 -33.08
N GLU A 413 -58.82 -11.82 -33.50
CA GLU A 413 -59.48 -13.15 -33.55
C GLU A 413 -58.64 -14.22 -34.31
N ASP A 414 -58.64 -15.43 -33.75
CA ASP A 414 -58.50 -16.78 -34.35
C ASP A 414 -57.26 -17.21 -35.21
N GLY A 415 -56.78 -18.46 -35.15
CA GLY A 415 -57.19 -19.63 -34.35
C GLY A 415 -56.68 -20.97 -34.92
N PHE A 416 -56.78 -22.06 -34.14
CA PHE A 416 -56.42 -23.47 -34.45
C PHE A 416 -54.91 -23.84 -34.62
N GLY A 417 -54.41 -24.99 -34.11
CA GLY A 417 -55.04 -25.94 -33.17
C GLY A 417 -54.37 -27.34 -33.08
N GLY A 418 -54.19 -27.84 -31.85
CA GLY A 418 -54.01 -29.28 -31.47
C GLY A 418 -52.68 -29.97 -31.81
N SER A 419 -52.35 -31.15 -31.25
CA SER A 419 -52.88 -31.85 -30.06
C SER A 419 -52.04 -33.12 -29.71
N ALA A 420 -52.12 -33.55 -28.45
CA ALA A 420 -52.00 -34.93 -27.94
C ALA A 420 -50.62 -35.65 -27.77
N ASP A 421 -50.35 -35.97 -26.48
CA ASP A 421 -50.02 -37.28 -25.90
C ASP A 421 -48.67 -38.02 -26.09
N GLY A 422 -48.12 -38.48 -24.95
CA GLY A 422 -47.02 -39.48 -24.88
C GLY A 422 -46.55 -39.75 -23.43
N ARG A 423 -46.96 -40.88 -22.83
CA ARG A 423 -46.75 -41.21 -21.39
C ARG A 423 -45.54 -42.14 -21.11
N ALA A 424 -44.88 -41.88 -19.97
CA ALA A 424 -44.40 -42.83 -18.94
C ALA A 424 -43.15 -43.75 -19.16
N GLY A 425 -42.48 -44.06 -18.02
CA GLY A 425 -41.34 -45.00 -17.85
C GLY A 425 -40.24 -44.38 -16.96
N HIS A 426 -40.26 -44.39 -15.62
CA HIS A 426 -40.20 -45.51 -14.65
C HIS A 426 -38.92 -46.39 -14.72
N GLY A 427 -38.11 -46.35 -13.64
CA GLY A 427 -37.23 -47.46 -13.23
C GLY A 427 -35.72 -47.17 -13.11
N ALA A 428 -35.22 -47.08 -11.87
CA ALA A 428 -33.96 -47.71 -11.39
C ALA A 428 -33.65 -47.34 -9.93
N ARG A 429 -33.96 -48.25 -8.99
CA ARG A 429 -33.31 -48.39 -7.67
C ARG A 429 -33.26 -49.88 -7.36
N ASP A 430 -32.06 -50.37 -7.07
CA ASP A 430 -31.66 -51.67 -6.47
C ASP A 430 -30.17 -51.85 -6.83
N ASP A 431 -29.32 -52.58 -6.11
CA ASP A 431 -29.29 -53.02 -4.72
C ASP A 431 -27.85 -53.49 -4.45
N SER A 432 -27.32 -53.26 -3.24
CA SER A 432 -26.26 -54.09 -2.66
C SER A 432 -26.17 -53.85 -1.16
N THR A 433 -26.89 -54.66 -0.38
CA THR A 433 -26.34 -55.61 0.62
C THR A 433 -24.93 -55.32 1.19
N ASP A 434 -24.55 -55.65 2.42
CA ASP A 434 -25.15 -56.19 3.65
C ASP A 434 -23.92 -56.49 4.55
N THR A 435 -23.96 -56.17 5.85
CA THR A 435 -23.62 -57.10 6.96
C THR A 435 -23.25 -56.40 8.27
N ARG A 436 -24.12 -56.66 9.26
CA ARG A 436 -23.96 -56.44 10.71
C ARG A 436 -22.64 -56.93 11.32
N THR A 437 -22.20 -56.24 12.36
CA THR A 437 -22.08 -56.65 13.80
C THR A 437 -21.35 -55.53 14.55
N GLY A 438 -21.49 -55.19 15.84
CA GLY A 438 -22.27 -55.60 17.03
C GLY A 438 -21.63 -54.90 18.26
N HIS A 439 -22.13 -54.83 19.49
CA HIS A 439 -23.40 -55.21 20.17
C HIS A 439 -23.34 -54.64 21.63
N ARG A 440 -24.42 -54.72 22.43
CA ARG A 440 -24.64 -54.19 23.81
C ARG A 440 -25.12 -52.72 23.87
N SER A 441 -26.12 -52.35 24.67
CA SER A 441 -26.94 -53.12 25.63
C SER A 441 -28.38 -52.60 25.66
#